data_AF-A0A4Q3EQH6-F1
#
_entry.id   AF-A0A4Q3EQH6-F1
#
_cell.length_a   1.000
_cell.length_b   1.000
_cell.length_c   1.000
_cell.angle_alpha   90.00
_cell.angle_beta   90.00
_cell.angle_gamma   90.00
#
_symmetry.space_group_name_H-M   'P 1'
#
loop_
_entity.id
_entity.type
_entity.pdbx_description
1 polymer ?
#
loop_
_entity_poly.entity_id
_entity_poly.type
_entity_poly.pdbx_seq_one_letter_code
_entity_poly.pdbx_strand_id
1 'polypeptide(L)' 'MAKSKTTYFCQSCGFEAPKWQGKCPSCGEWNTFVEEVVEKTNTAVPE' A
#
# COMPACT_ATOMS: atom_id res chain seq x y z
N MET A 1 7.12 16.43 11.53
CA MET A 1 5.96 15.51 11.61
C MET A 1 5.76 14.88 10.24
N ALA A 2 6.43 13.76 9.99
CA ALA A 2 6.27 13.03 8.73
C ALA A 2 4.88 12.41 8.74
N LYS A 3 3.99 12.85 7.84
CA LYS A 3 2.69 12.22 7.65
C LYS A 3 2.96 10.79 7.19
N SER A 4 2.67 9.80 8.02
CA SER A 4 2.55 8.41 7.60
C SER A 4 1.54 8.36 6.44
N LYS A 5 1.96 7.83 5.30
CA LYS A 5 1.08 7.73 4.12
C LYS A 5 0.65 6.28 3.99
N THR A 6 -0.60 6.03 4.33
CA THR A 6 -1.24 4.73 4.12
C THR A 6 -1.46 4.50 2.63
N THR A 7 -1.00 3.35 2.11
CA THR A 7 -1.19 2.93 0.72
C THR A 7 -1.75 1.51 0.72
N TYR A 8 -2.65 1.19 -0.21
CA TYR A 8 -3.26 -0.12 -0.31
C TYR A 8 -2.65 -0.90 -1.47
N PHE A 9 -2.17 -2.10 -1.23
CA PHE A 9 -1.55 -2.95 -2.26
C PHE A 9 -2.42 -4.17 -2.52
N CYS A 10 -2.64 -4.52 -3.78
CA CYS A 10 -3.34 -5.74 -4.14
C CYS A 10 -2.38 -6.94 -4.04
N GLN A 11 -2.64 -7.89 -3.16
CA GLN A 11 -1.80 -9.09 -3.00
C GLN A 11 -1.86 -10.05 -4.19
N SER A 12 -2.86 -9.91 -5.06
CA SER A 12 -3.06 -10.80 -6.22
C SER A 12 -2.23 -10.35 -7.45
N CYS A 13 -2.01 -9.04 -7.61
CA CYS A 13 -1.31 -8.49 -8.79
C CYS A 13 -0.24 -7.42 -8.48
N GLY A 14 -0.13 -6.97 -7.23
CA GLY A 14 0.79 -5.90 -6.83
C GLY A 14 0.27 -4.47 -7.06
N PHE A 15 -0.98 -4.28 -7.49
CA PHE A 15 -1.51 -2.94 -7.77
C PHE A 15 -1.61 -2.06 -6.52
N GLU A 16 -1.01 -0.87 -6.55
CA GLU A 16 -1.10 0.11 -5.47
C GLU A 16 -2.26 1.09 -5.66
N ALA A 17 -2.98 1.39 -4.59
CA ALA A 17 -4.09 2.31 -4.55
C ALA A 17 -3.98 3.24 -3.34
N PRO A 18 -4.27 4.55 -3.49
CA PRO A 18 -4.23 5.50 -2.38
C PRO A 18 -5.42 5.35 -1.41
N LYS A 19 -6.40 4.51 -1.74
CA LYS A 19 -7.60 4.22 -0.94
C LYS A 19 -8.11 2.82 -1.22
N TRP A 20 -8.72 2.18 -0.22
CA TRP A 20 -9.37 0.88 -0.40
C TRP A 20 -10.55 1.00 -1.38
N GLN A 21 -10.60 0.13 -2.39
CA GLN A 21 -11.66 0.12 -3.40
C GLN A 21 -12.51 -1.15 -3.41
N GLY A 22 -12.19 -2.15 -2.57
CA GLY A 22 -12.91 -3.42 -2.48
C GLY A 22 -12.56 -4.38 -3.60
N LYS A 23 -12.63 -3.89 -4.84
CA LYS A 23 -12.25 -4.59 -6.07
C LYS A 23 -11.00 -3.97 -6.69
N CYS A 24 -10.01 -4.79 -7.02
CA CYS A 24 -8.82 -4.37 -7.74
C CYS A 24 -9.13 -3.99 -9.20
N PRO A 25 -8.79 -2.78 -9.65
CA PRO A 25 -9.00 -2.37 -11.04
C PRO A 25 -8.01 -3.04 -12.02
N SER A 26 -6.89 -3.57 -11.51
CA SER A 26 -5.86 -4.20 -12.36
C SER A 26 -6.17 -5.67 -12.65
N CYS A 27 -6.55 -6.46 -11.63
CA CYS A 27 -6.85 -7.89 -11.80
C CYS A 27 -8.33 -8.25 -11.64
N GLY A 28 -9.18 -7.33 -11.18
CA GLY A 28 -10.61 -7.58 -10.98
C GLY A 28 -10.98 -8.37 -9.72
N GLU A 29 -9.99 -8.76 -8.90
CA GLU A 29 -10.20 -9.51 -7.67
C GLU A 29 -10.82 -8.66 -6.56
N TRP A 30 -11.60 -9.31 -5.69
CA TRP A 30 -12.20 -8.68 -4.52
C TRP A 30 -11.40 -9.04 -3.27
N ASN A 31 -11.42 -8.15 -2.26
CA ASN A 31 -10.83 -8.39 -0.93
C ASN A 31 -9.33 -8.74 -0.93
N THR A 32 -8.61 -8.39 -1.99
CA THR A 32 -7.16 -8.62 -2.13
C THR A 32 -6.31 -7.40 -1.84
N PHE A 33 -6.92 -6.24 -1.57
CA PHE A 33 -6.19 -5.06 -1.11
C PHE A 33 -5.79 -5.22 0.36
N VAL A 34 -4.51 -5.02 0.64
CA VAL A 34 -3.95 -4.91 1.98
C VAL A 34 -3.46 -3.50 2.24
N GLU A 35 -3.59 -3.05 3.47
CA GLU A 35 -3.11 -1.74 3.88
C GLU A 35 -1.64 -1.82 4.30
N GLU A 36 -0.79 -1.00 3.67
CA GLU A 36 0.61 -0.85 4.04
C GLU A 36 0.87 0.61 4.44
N VAL A 37 1.37 0.78 5.67
CA VAL A 37 1.79 2.09 6.15
C VAL A 37 3.17 2.35 5.58
N VAL A 38 3.23 3.20 4.55
CA VAL A 38 4.50 3.72 4.06
C VAL A 38 4.94 4.80 5.05
N GLU A 39 5.45 4.35 6.19
CA GLU A 39 6.28 5.20 7.02
C GLU A 39 7.54 5.47 6.20
N LYS A 40 7.77 6.73 5.83
CA LYS A 40 9.10 7.14 5.38
C LYS A 40 10.02 7.10 6.59
N THR A 41 10.34 5.91 7.08
CA THR A 41 11.55 5.70 7.87
C THR A 41 12.67 6.08 6.92
N ASN A 42 13.21 7.26 7.14
CA ASN A 42 14.53 7.63 6.68
C ASN A 42 15.48 6.63 7.32
N THR A 43 15.57 5.43 6.75
CA THR A 43 16.56 4.42 7.08
C THR A 43 17.87 4.92 6.50
N ALA A 44 18.41 5.98 7.13
CA ALA A 44 19.84 6.06 7.33
C ALA A 44 20.14 4.86 8.23
N VAL A 45 20.55 3.74 7.61
CA VAL A 45 21.27 2.68 8.31
C VAL A 45 22.51 3.38 8.87
N PRO A 46 22.62 3.59 10.20
CA PRO A 46 23.89 4.01 10.76
C PRO A 46 24.77 2.76 10.80
N GLU A 47 25.81 2.74 9.96
CA GLU A 47 27.00 1.88 10.20
C GLU A 47 27.74 2.33 11.46
#